data_AF-A0A937QD18-F1
#
_entry.id   AF-A0A937QD18-F1
#
_cell.length_a   1.000
_cell.length_b   1.000
_cell.length_c   1.000
_cell.angle_alpha   90.00
_cell.angle_beta   90.00
_cell.angle_gamma   90.00
#
_symmetry.space_group_name_H-M   'P 1'
#
loop_
_entity.id
_entity.type
_entity.pdbx_description
1 polymer ?
#
loop_
_entity_poly.entity_id
_entity_poly.type
_entity_poly.pdbx_seq_one_letter_code
_entity_poly.pdbx_strand_id
1 'polypeptide(L)' 'MEEKKSLDQKPDPKRLAALRDLPKTVMESLTKEEVNTFLHADDWPDSLREKLKDYLVDAG' A
#
# COMPACT_ATOMS: atom_id res chain seq x y z
N MET A 1 -24.69 -8.21 -3.30
CA MET A 1 -23.66 -7.26 -3.73
C MET A 1 -23.37 -6.35 -2.58
N GLU A 2 -22.10 -6.29 -2.22
CA GLU A 2 -21.58 -5.75 -0.97
C GLU A 2 -21.78 -4.24 -0.85
N GLU A 3 -22.43 -3.82 0.22
CA GLU A 3 -22.51 -2.41 0.59
C GLU A 3 -22.45 -2.32 2.11
N LYS A 4 -21.24 -2.15 2.65
CA LYS A 4 -20.99 -1.66 4.02
C LYS A 4 -19.69 -0.86 4.03
N LYS A 5 -19.83 0.40 3.64
CA LYS A 5 -18.87 1.48 3.81
C LYS A 5 -18.78 1.85 5.30
N SER A 6 -17.55 2.02 5.78
CA SER A 6 -17.14 2.72 7.01
C SER A 6 -17.30 2.00 8.35
N LEU A 7 -16.19 1.87 9.12
CA LEU A 7 -16.08 2.53 10.45
C LEU A 7 -14.79 2.29 11.24
N ASP A 8 -13.81 1.50 10.78
CA ASP A 8 -12.55 1.34 11.51
C ASP A 8 -11.37 1.55 10.58
N GLN A 9 -10.60 2.59 10.89
CA GLN A 9 -9.41 3.10 10.20
C GLN A 9 -8.21 2.12 10.22
N LYS A 10 -8.46 0.83 10.04
CA LYS A 10 -7.45 -0.21 9.97
C LYS A 10 -7.02 -0.33 8.50
N PRO A 11 -5.72 -0.17 8.20
CA PRO A 11 -5.23 -0.40 6.85
C PRO A 11 -5.68 -1.79 6.38
N ASP A 12 -6.12 -1.90 5.13
CA ASP A 12 -6.54 -3.19 4.58
C ASP A 12 -5.44 -4.23 4.87
N PRO A 13 -5.79 -5.42 5.38
CA PRO A 13 -4.79 -6.45 5.67
C PRO A 13 -3.98 -6.84 4.42
N LYS A 14 -4.58 -6.72 3.24
CA LYS A 14 -3.89 -6.87 1.95
C LYS A 14 -2.84 -5.79 1.70
N ARG A 15 -3.14 -4.53 2.08
CA ARG A 15 -2.18 -3.41 2.00
C ARG A 15 -1.09 -3.57 3.05
N LEU A 16 -1.41 -3.96 4.28
CA LEU A 16 -0.39 -4.26 5.29
C LEU A 16 0.55 -5.40 4.87
N ALA A 17 0.00 -6.48 4.32
CA ALA A 17 0.78 -7.60 3.80
C ALA A 17 1.68 -7.12 2.67
N ALA A 18 1.14 -6.39 1.70
CA ALA A 18 1.89 -5.80 0.61
C ALA A 18 3.02 -4.88 1.10
N LEU A 19 2.78 -3.99 2.08
CA LEU A 19 3.83 -3.12 2.63
C LEU A 19 4.94 -3.94 3.28
N ARG A 20 4.57 -4.97 4.03
CA ARG A 20 5.52 -5.86 4.72
C ARG A 20 6.33 -6.72 3.75
N ASP A 21 5.76 -7.05 2.60
CA ASP A 21 6.41 -7.85 1.56
C ASP A 21 7.46 -7.03 0.79
N LEU A 22 7.37 -5.69 0.82
CA LEU A 22 8.29 -4.84 0.11
C LEU A 22 9.73 -5.04 0.61
N PRO A 23 10.71 -5.20 -0.31
CA PRO A 23 12.11 -5.24 0.06
C PRO A 23 12.54 -3.89 0.63
N LYS A 24 13.57 -3.92 1.50
CA LYS A 24 14.13 -2.71 2.13
C LYS A 24 14.45 -1.60 1.12
N THR A 25 14.92 -1.94 -0.08
CA THR A 25 15.20 -0.98 -1.16
C THR A 25 13.98 -0.12 -1.53
N VAL A 26 12.79 -0.72 -1.57
CA VAL A 26 11.55 0.02 -1.84
C VAL A 26 11.16 0.83 -0.63
N MET A 27 11.16 0.24 0.57
CA MET A 27 10.88 0.97 1.81
C MET A 27 11.78 2.18 2.01
N GLU A 28 13.06 2.11 1.63
CA GLU A 28 14.00 3.23 1.67
C GLU A 28 13.77 4.26 0.55
N SER A 29 13.23 3.84 -0.59
CA SER A 29 12.79 4.74 -1.68
C SER A 29 11.43 5.39 -1.43
N LEU A 30 10.66 4.90 -0.46
CA LEU A 30 9.37 5.44 -0.06
C LEU A 30 9.53 6.48 1.04
N THR A 31 8.81 7.58 0.90
CA THR A 31 8.70 8.58 1.96
C THR A 31 7.67 8.17 3.01
N LYS A 32 7.77 8.73 4.22
CA LYS A 32 6.76 8.52 5.28
C LYS A 32 5.35 8.87 4.82
N GLU A 33 5.22 9.87 3.95
CA GLU A 33 3.95 10.32 3.38
C GLU A 33 3.38 9.27 2.42
N GLU A 34 4.22 8.70 1.55
CA GLU A 34 3.86 7.59 0.67
C GLU A 34 3.46 6.33 1.45
N VAL A 35 4.19 5.96 2.51
CA VAL A 35 3.85 4.80 3.35
C VAL A 35 2.52 4.99 4.08
N ASN A 36 2.26 6.21 4.57
CA ASN A 36 0.99 6.53 5.22
C ASN A 36 -0.16 6.49 4.20
N THR A 37 0.06 7.07 3.02
CA THR A 37 -0.87 7.02 1.88
C THR A 37 -1.13 5.57 1.43
N PHE A 38 -0.10 4.73 1.41
CA PHE A 38 -0.22 3.33 1.05
C PHE A 38 -1.17 2.57 1.99
N LEU A 39 -1.04 2.82 3.29
CA LEU A 39 -1.81 2.14 4.33
C LEU A 39 -3.22 2.73 4.49
N HIS A 40 -3.36 4.06 4.40
CA HIS A 40 -4.56 4.78 4.83
C HIS A 40 -5.30 5.51 3.70
N ALA A 41 -4.64 5.86 2.59
CA ALA A 41 -5.30 6.60 1.53
C ALA A 41 -6.03 5.67 0.56
N ASP A 42 -7.24 6.05 0.18
CA ASP A 42 -8.03 5.35 -0.83
C ASP A 42 -7.33 5.39 -2.21
N ASP A 43 -6.64 6.51 -2.49
CA ASP A 43 -5.94 6.74 -3.75
C ASP A 43 -4.43 6.91 -3.56
N TRP A 44 -3.66 6.19 -4.37
CA TRP A 44 -2.20 6.28 -4.39
C TRP A 44 -1.77 7.17 -5.54
N PRO A 45 -0.84 8.12 -5.32
CA PRO A 45 -0.27 8.90 -6.41
C PRO A 45 0.44 7.98 -7.39
N ASP A 46 0.47 8.36 -8.67
CA ASP A 46 1.13 7.58 -9.73
C ASP A 46 2.59 7.26 -9.37
N SER A 47 3.30 8.21 -8.76
CA SER A 47 4.67 8.00 -8.25
C SER A 47 4.80 6.83 -7.27
N LEU A 48 3.78 6.60 -6.42
CA LEU A 48 3.76 5.48 -5.47
C LEU A 48 3.36 4.19 -6.18
N ARG A 49 2.33 4.24 -7.03
CA ARG A 49 1.87 3.08 -7.80
C ARG A 49 2.98 2.54 -8.70
N GLU A 50 3.70 3.42 -9.42
CA GLU A 50 4.79 3.01 -10.32
C GLU A 50 5.94 2.35 -9.57
N LYS A 51 6.35 2.90 -8.41
CA LYS A 51 7.40 2.29 -7.58
C LYS A 51 7.01 0.91 -7.07
N LEU A 52 5.74 0.71 -6.73
CA LEU A 52 5.26 -0.53 -6.11
C LEU A 52 4.77 -1.57 -7.11
N LYS A 53 4.36 -1.15 -8.31
CA LYS A 53 3.84 -2.03 -9.35
C LYS A 53 4.80 -3.17 -9.71
N ASP A 54 6.10 -2.93 -9.65
CA ASP A 54 7.12 -3.94 -9.94
C ASP A 54 7.29 -4.97 -8.80
N TYR A 55 6.93 -4.59 -7.56
CA TYR A 55 7.16 -5.40 -6.36
C TYR A 55 5.89 -6.09 -5.86
N LEU A 56 4.71 -5.50 -6.10
CA LEU A 56 3.41 -6.07 -5.72
C LEU A 56 3.00 -7.28 -6.57
N VAL A 57 3.73 -7.55 -7.66
CA VAL A 57 3.46 -8.68 -8.58
C VAL A 57 4.20 -9.96 -8.16
N ASP A 58 5.20 -9.87 -7.28
CA ASP A 58 5.99 -11.01 -6.80
C ASP A 58 5.51 -11.51 -5.42
N ALA A 59 4.23 -11.88 -5.34
CA ALA A 59 3.73 -12.68 -4.22
C ALA A 59 3.27 -14.03 -4.80
N GLY A 60 4.23 -14.94 -4.94
CA GLY A 60 4.04 -16.32 -5.41
C GLY A 60 3.27 -17.21 -4.43
#